data_AF-A0A5P9F3I1-F1
#
_entry.id   AF-A0A5P9F3I1-F1
#
_cell.length_a   1.000
_cell.length_b   1.000
_cell.length_c   1.000
_cell.angle_alpha   90.00
_cell.angle_beta   90.00
_cell.angle_gamma   90.00
#
_symmetry.space_group_name_H-M   'P 1'
#
loop_
_entity.id
_entity.type
_entity.pdbx_description
1 polymer ?
#
loop_
_entity_poly.entity_id
_entity_poly.type
_entity_poly.pdbx_seq_one_letter_code
_entity_poly.pdbx_strand_id
1 'polypeptide(L)'
;MIIVDSPFHVSFSSERELPSKACTGKCKKIWWESDYDETDDKGVCLQCGSSLGCAVKGVHFKIVYQANRNLRVKDFKPYKKMSNEEIEYMRDMIERGVKVKHISVVKSKFIEKAKREWC
;
A
#
# COMPACT_ATOMS: atom_id res chain seq x y z
N MET A 1 -3.35 9.95 8.40
CA MET A 1 -3.16 9.34 7.06
C MET A 1 -1.76 9.59 6.54
N ILE A 2 -1.26 8.62 5.79
CA ILE A 2 0.01 8.64 5.09
C ILE A 2 -0.16 8.00 3.71
N ILE A 3 0.51 8.56 2.72
CA ILE A 3 0.64 7.99 1.38
C ILE A 3 2.12 7.75 1.14
N VAL A 4 2.44 6.53 0.75
CA VAL A 4 3.80 6.04 0.63
C VAL A 4 4.02 5.51 -0.78
N ASP A 5 5.10 5.97 -1.42
CA ASP A 5 5.55 5.50 -2.72
C ASP A 5 6.67 4.48 -2.55
N SER A 6 6.50 3.29 -3.12
CA SER A 6 7.56 2.29 -3.27
C SER A 6 7.91 2.14 -4.76
N PRO A 7 8.95 1.40 -5.15
CA PRO A 7 9.34 1.27 -6.55
C PRO A 7 8.17 0.96 -7.50
N PHE A 8 7.30 0.02 -7.11
CA PHE A 8 6.21 -0.47 -7.97
C PHE A 8 4.81 -0.21 -7.43
N HIS A 9 4.69 0.23 -6.18
CA HIS A 9 3.40 0.43 -5.52
C HIS A 9 3.23 1.86 -4.99
N VAL A 10 1.98 2.25 -4.82
CA VAL A 10 1.58 3.38 -3.98
C VAL A 10 0.66 2.84 -2.90
N SER A 11 1.04 3.03 -1.65
CA SER A 11 0.28 2.58 -0.48
C SER A 11 -0.37 3.75 0.25
N PHE A 12 -1.58 3.53 0.74
CA PHE A 12 -2.43 4.49 1.43
C PHE A 12 -2.83 3.92 2.78
N SER A 13 -2.73 4.74 3.82
CA SER A 13 -3.19 4.41 5.17
C SER A 13 -3.90 5.58 5.80
N SER A 14 -5.00 5.32 6.51
CA SER A 14 -5.65 6.32 7.37
C SER A 14 -4.80 6.61 8.61
N GLU A 15 -3.93 5.68 8.97
CA GLU A 15 -3.01 5.77 10.09
C GLU A 15 -1.77 6.58 9.72
N ARG A 16 -0.84 6.74 10.66
CA ARG A 16 0.37 7.56 10.50
C ARG A 16 1.65 6.80 10.77
N GLU A 17 1.52 5.54 11.15
CA GLU A 17 2.61 4.59 11.27
C GLU A 17 3.34 4.42 9.95
N LEU A 18 4.65 4.20 10.06
CA LEU A 18 5.50 3.92 8.92
C LEU A 18 5.49 2.42 8.63
N PRO A 19 5.71 2.02 7.37
CA PRO A 19 5.91 0.61 7.05
C PRO A 19 7.10 0.06 7.84
N SER A 20 6.95 -1.16 8.35
CA SER A 20 8.00 -1.88 9.10
C SER A 20 8.74 -2.89 8.22
N LYS A 21 8.08 -3.43 7.19
CA LYS A 21 8.65 -4.43 6.28
C LYS A 21 8.57 -4.01 4.82
N ALA A 22 9.55 -4.44 4.03
CA ALA A 22 9.60 -4.24 2.60
C ALA A 22 9.99 -5.54 1.90
N CYS A 23 9.31 -5.87 0.80
CA CYS A 23 9.72 -6.94 -0.09
C CYS A 23 11.06 -6.60 -0.73
N THR A 24 12.07 -7.40 -0.46
CA THR A 24 13.41 -7.28 -1.06
C THR A 24 13.51 -8.01 -2.39
N GLY A 25 12.51 -8.82 -2.75
CA GLY A 25 12.41 -9.51 -4.03
C GLY A 25 11.62 -8.76 -5.11
N LYS A 26 10.64 -9.44 -5.71
CA LYS A 26 10.08 -9.06 -7.03
C LYS A 26 9.14 -7.86 -6.99
N CYS A 27 8.20 -7.78 -6.04
CA CYS A 27 7.15 -6.76 -6.08
C CYS A 27 7.54 -5.44 -5.39
N LYS A 28 8.57 -5.43 -4.53
CA LYS A 28 9.00 -4.23 -3.77
C LYS A 28 7.85 -3.53 -3.01
N LYS A 29 6.80 -4.29 -2.66
CA LYS A 29 5.69 -3.83 -1.82
C LYS A 29 6.20 -3.60 -0.39
N ILE A 30 5.61 -2.62 0.28
CA ILE A 30 5.82 -2.31 1.69
C ILE A 30 4.62 -2.74 2.52
N TRP A 31 4.88 -2.99 3.79
CA TRP A 31 3.93 -3.57 4.73
C TRP A 31 4.13 -3.00 6.12
N TRP A 32 3.04 -2.96 6.88
CA TRP A 32 2.99 -2.49 8.26
C TRP A 32 2.99 -3.67 9.23
N GLU A 33 3.26 -3.39 10.51
CA GLU A 33 3.24 -4.44 11.55
C GLU A 33 1.86 -5.08 11.64
N SER A 34 0.79 -4.29 11.51
CA SER A 34 -0.58 -4.80 11.53
C SER A 34 -0.97 -5.66 10.33
N ASP A 35 -0.13 -5.71 9.29
CA ASP A 35 -0.38 -6.54 8.10
C ASP A 35 0.07 -8.00 8.29
N TYR A 36 0.77 -8.28 9.40
CA TYR A 36 1.30 -9.60 9.74
C TYR A 36 0.83 -10.00 11.14
N ASP A 37 0.30 -11.21 11.28
CA ASP A 37 0.17 -11.84 12.60
C ASP A 37 1.52 -12.43 13.00
N GLU A 38 1.93 -12.22 14.26
CA GLU A 38 3.27 -12.55 14.79
C GLU A 38 3.65 -14.03 14.67
N THR A 39 2.70 -14.91 14.36
CA THR A 39 2.85 -16.36 14.41
C THR A 39 3.22 -17.03 13.08
N ASP A 40 2.93 -16.44 11.92
CA ASP A 40 2.91 -17.22 10.66
C ASP A 40 3.87 -16.75 9.55
N ASP A 41 4.26 -15.47 9.47
CA ASP A 41 4.99 -14.97 8.31
C ASP A 41 6.49 -14.79 8.56
N LYS A 42 7.23 -15.89 8.29
CA LYS A 42 8.70 -16.05 8.38
C LYS A 42 9.49 -15.19 7.36
N GLY A 43 9.21 -13.89 7.27
CA GLY A 43 9.91 -13.00 6.37
C GLY A 43 9.63 -13.29 4.89
N VAL A 44 8.43 -13.77 4.56
CA VAL A 44 7.99 -14.03 3.18
C VAL A 44 6.90 -13.04 2.79
N CYS A 45 7.01 -12.47 1.60
CA CYS A 45 6.11 -11.47 1.08
C CYS A 45 4.83 -12.15 0.58
N LEU A 46 3.72 -11.89 1.28
CA LEU A 46 2.38 -12.39 0.95
C LEU A 46 1.90 -12.06 -0.48
N GLN A 47 2.49 -11.06 -1.13
CA GLN A 47 2.15 -10.72 -2.50
C GLN A 47 2.86 -11.61 -3.53
N CYS A 48 4.12 -11.98 -3.33
CA CYS A 48 4.94 -12.57 -4.40
C CYS A 48 5.84 -13.73 -3.96
N GLY A 49 5.70 -14.18 -2.72
CA GLY A 49 6.49 -15.27 -2.12
C GLY A 49 7.98 -14.98 -1.93
N SER A 50 8.45 -13.77 -2.25
CA SER A 50 9.87 -13.40 -2.07
C SER A 50 10.18 -12.98 -0.64
N SER A 51 11.45 -12.77 -0.30
CA SER A 51 11.84 -12.34 1.05
C SER A 51 11.36 -10.92 1.42
N LEU A 52 11.10 -10.73 2.71
CA LEU A 52 10.88 -9.46 3.37
C LEU A 52 12.11 -9.08 4.19
N GLY A 53 12.48 -7.81 4.13
CA GLY A 53 13.43 -7.18 5.04
C GLY A 53 12.78 -6.02 5.78
N CYS A 54 13.55 -5.36 6.64
CA CYS A 54 13.12 -4.12 7.28
C CYS A 54 12.88 -3.03 6.23
N ALA A 55 11.76 -2.32 6.35
CA ALA A 55 11.51 -1.15 5.51
C ALA A 55 12.42 0.01 5.94
N VAL A 56 13.05 0.67 4.97
CA VAL A 56 13.97 1.77 5.22
C VAL A 56 13.54 2.94 4.35
N LYS A 57 13.19 4.05 5.00
CA LYS A 57 12.81 5.29 4.32
C LYS A 57 13.96 5.79 3.45
N GLY A 58 13.66 6.21 2.23
CA GLY A 58 14.65 6.63 1.22
C GLY A 58 15.24 5.48 0.40
N VAL A 59 15.18 4.24 0.90
CA VAL A 59 15.66 3.05 0.20
C VAL A 59 14.49 2.26 -0.38
N HIS A 60 13.59 1.81 0.49
CA HIS A 60 12.45 0.95 0.13
C HIS A 60 11.20 1.76 -0.20
N PHE A 61 11.06 2.95 0.42
CA PHE A 61 9.90 3.80 0.21
C PHE A 61 10.19 5.28 0.44
N LYS A 62 9.30 6.13 -0.05
CA LYS A 62 9.26 7.57 0.19
C LYS A 62 7.86 7.98 0.63
N ILE A 63 7.77 8.88 1.61
CA ILE A 63 6.49 9.47 2.00
C ILE A 63 6.17 10.56 0.99
N VAL A 64 5.06 10.42 0.28
CA VAL A 64 4.62 11.43 -0.72
C VAL A 64 3.62 12.40 -0.13
N TYR A 65 2.86 11.97 0.88
CA TYR A 65 1.93 12.85 1.57
C TYR A 65 1.65 12.35 2.99
N GLN A 66 1.45 13.28 3.92
CA GLN A 66 1.08 12.96 5.30
C GLN A 66 0.21 14.09 5.86
N ALA A 67 -0.88 13.74 6.53
CA ALA A 67 -1.81 14.75 7.09
C ALA A 67 -2.53 14.25 8.34
N ASN A 68 -3.03 15.20 9.14
CA ASN A 68 -3.83 14.92 10.34
C ASN A 68 -5.33 14.87 10.01
N ARG A 69 -5.67 13.97 9.09
CA ARG A 69 -7.06 13.71 8.65
C ARG A 69 -7.16 12.29 8.11
N ASN A 70 -8.38 11.81 7.91
CA ASN A 70 -8.66 10.58 7.18
C ASN A 70 -8.35 10.72 5.68
N LEU A 71 -8.18 9.57 5.01
CA LEU A 71 -8.12 9.49 3.56
C LEU A 71 -9.42 10.00 2.94
N ARG A 72 -9.31 10.62 1.78
CA ARG A 72 -10.44 11.09 0.96
C ARG A 72 -10.30 10.45 -0.42
N VAL A 73 -11.41 10.26 -1.12
CA VAL A 73 -11.40 9.74 -2.50
C VAL A 73 -10.43 10.51 -3.41
N LYS A 74 -10.33 11.83 -3.24
CA LYS A 74 -9.42 12.68 -4.03
C LYS A 74 -7.93 12.34 -3.86
N ASP A 75 -7.55 11.70 -2.75
CA ASP A 75 -6.16 11.33 -2.47
C ASP A 75 -5.69 10.16 -3.38
N PHE A 76 -6.62 9.35 -3.90
CA PHE A 76 -6.32 8.23 -4.80
C PHE A 76 -6.22 8.62 -6.27
N LYS A 77 -6.88 9.72 -6.68
CA LYS A 77 -6.96 10.17 -8.07
C LYS A 77 -5.61 10.30 -8.79
N PRO A 78 -4.51 10.78 -8.16
CA PRO A 78 -3.22 10.89 -8.85
C PRO A 78 -2.59 9.55 -9.22
N TYR A 79 -3.01 8.45 -8.58
CA TYR A 79 -2.29 7.18 -8.60
C TYR A 79 -3.09 6.04 -9.24
N LYS A 80 -4.42 6.18 -9.31
CA LYS A 80 -5.31 5.22 -9.95
C LYS A 80 -6.45 5.95 -10.63
N LYS A 81 -6.71 5.59 -11.90
CA LYS A 81 -7.98 5.91 -12.55
C LYS A 81 -9.02 4.94 -11.99
N MET A 82 -9.86 5.43 -11.10
CA MET A 82 -10.90 4.64 -10.46
C MET A 82 -12.18 4.68 -11.29
N SER A 83 -12.93 3.58 -11.32
CA SER A 83 -14.29 3.58 -11.85
C SER A 83 -15.22 4.39 -10.93
N ASN A 84 -16.39 4.78 -11.44
CA ASN A 84 -17.39 5.47 -10.62
C ASN A 84 -17.87 4.58 -9.46
N GLU A 85 -18.00 3.27 -9.68
CA GLU A 85 -18.37 2.28 -8.67
C GLU A 85 -17.32 2.18 -7.55
N GLU A 86 -16.02 2.13 -7.91
CA GLU A 86 -14.92 2.12 -6.93
C GLU A 86 -14.90 3.43 -6.12
N ILE A 87 -15.20 4.56 -6.77
CA ILE A 87 -15.30 5.87 -6.14
C ILE A 87 -16.46 5.90 -5.13
N GLU A 88 -17.63 5.38 -5.50
CA GLU A 88 -18.80 5.34 -4.61
C GLU A 88 -18.60 4.40 -3.44
N TYR A 89 -18.06 3.21 -3.68
CA TYR A 89 -17.72 2.26 -2.62
C TYR A 89 -16.72 2.87 -1.63
N MET A 90 -15.63 3.46 -2.11
CA MET A 90 -14.67 4.10 -1.21
C MET A 90 -15.24 5.33 -0.50
N ARG A 91 -16.15 6.06 -1.15
CA ARG A 91 -16.84 7.19 -0.52
C ARG A 91 -17.70 6.71 0.64
N ASP A 92 -18.54 5.68 0.44
CA ASP A 92 -19.37 5.09 1.51
C ASP A 92 -18.52 4.62 2.69
N MET A 93 -17.44 3.90 2.41
CA MET A 93 -16.54 3.41 3.45
C MET A 93 -15.90 4.56 4.26
N ILE A 94 -15.45 5.62 3.59
CA ILE A 94 -14.84 6.78 4.24
C ILE A 94 -15.89 7.58 5.04
N GLU A 95 -17.10 7.76 4.50
CA GLU A 95 -18.20 8.50 5.14
C GLU A 95 -18.72 7.79 6.40
N ARG A 96 -18.73 6.45 6.40
CA ARG A 96 -19.05 5.62 7.57
C ARG A 96 -17.94 5.59 8.63
N GLY A 97 -16.89 6.40 8.45
CA GLY A 97 -15.78 6.53 9.39
C GLY A 97 -14.84 5.33 9.40
N VAL A 98 -14.92 4.45 8.40
CA VAL A 98 -14.05 3.26 8.36
C VAL A 98 -12.62 3.69 8.08
N LYS A 99 -11.75 3.32 9.02
CA LYS A 99 -10.32 3.53 8.88
C LYS A 99 -9.77 2.49 7.91
N VAL A 100 -9.39 2.94 6.73
CA VAL A 100 -8.53 2.15 5.85
C VAL A 100 -7.21 1.94 6.56
N LYS A 101 -6.91 0.71 6.98
CA LYS A 101 -5.59 0.34 7.51
C LYS A 101 -4.55 0.51 6.41
N HIS A 102 -4.46 -0.42 5.46
CA HIS A 102 -3.48 -0.37 4.38
C HIS A 102 -4.10 -0.79 3.04
N ILE A 103 -4.04 0.09 2.04
CA ILE A 103 -4.35 -0.24 0.64
C ILE A 103 -3.09 -0.02 -0.17
N SER A 104 -2.71 -0.99 -1.00
CA SER A 104 -1.54 -0.87 -1.89
C SER A 104 -1.95 -1.10 -3.33
N VAL A 105 -1.62 -0.15 -4.20
CA VAL A 105 -1.97 -0.17 -5.61
C VAL A 105 -0.69 -0.31 -6.44
N VAL A 106 -0.69 -1.24 -7.40
CA VAL A 106 0.38 -1.36 -8.40
C VAL A 106 0.32 -0.15 -9.34
N LYS A 107 1.44 0.55 -9.53
CA LYS A 107 1.52 1.66 -10.48
C LYS A 107 1.21 1.16 -11.89
N SER A 108 0.46 1.93 -12.68
CA SER A 108 -0.04 1.50 -13.99
C SER A 108 1.02 0.88 -14.91
N LYS A 109 2.23 1.44 -14.92
CA LYS A 109 3.37 0.94 -15.73
C LYS A 109 3.87 -0.46 -15.35
N PHE A 110 3.49 -1.00 -14.20
CA PHE A 110 3.89 -2.32 -13.72
C PHE A 110 2.74 -3.33 -13.65
N ILE A 111 1.52 -2.97 -14.07
CA ILE A 111 0.36 -3.88 -13.99
C ILE A 111 0.61 -5.17 -14.79
N GLU A 112 1.07 -5.06 -16.03
CA GLU A 112 1.33 -6.25 -16.86
C GLU A 112 2.50 -7.10 -16.33
N LYS A 113 3.49 -6.46 -15.70
CA LYS A 113 4.55 -7.19 -14.98
C LYS A 113 3.98 -7.95 -13.78
N ALA A 114 3.14 -7.29 -12.99
CA ALA A 114 2.53 -7.86 -11.80
C ALA A 114 1.72 -9.11 -12.11
N LYS A 115 0.85 -9.03 -13.14
CA LYS A 115 0.02 -10.15 -13.58
C LYS A 115 0.83 -11.39 -14.01
N ARG A 116 2.04 -11.19 -14.55
CA ARG A 116 2.89 -12.29 -15.04
C ARG A 116 3.79 -12.88 -13.97
N GLU A 117 4.22 -12.09 -12.99
CA GLU A 117 5.35 -12.44 -12.13
C GLU A 117 5.05 -12.45 -10.63
N TRP A 118 3.96 -11.80 -10.18
CA TRP A 118 3.66 -11.58 -8.76
C TRP A 118 2.29 -12.14 -8.35
N CYS A 119 1.60 -12.87 -9.21
CA CYS A 119 0.32 -13.51 -8.96
C CYS A 119 0.43 -15.00 -9.21
#